data_AF-A0A150XYD6-F1
#
_entry.id   AF-A0A150XYD6-F1
#
_cell.length_a   1.000
_cell.length_b   1.000
_cell.length_c   1.000
_cell.angle_alpha   90.00
_cell.angle_beta   90.00
_cell.angle_gamma   90.00
#
_symmetry.space_group_name_H-M   'P 1'
#
loop_
_entity.id
_entity.type
_entity.pdbx_description
1 polymer ?
#
loop_
_entity_poly.entity_id
_entity_poly.type
_entity_poly.pdbx_seq_one_letter_code
_entity_poly.pdbx_strand_id
1 'polypeptide(L)'
;MIYTQLVRAESRDAFIVIAIILLCTYAVSRAAFPKVFSGIVAPNKLFGFRVREDLGSNLRPFSSEHLYFTALSSLSLSFVVLFIANGLWRENGLPEIFIVNHFGVAILQWLGLFVVLNVLVYVKFLLILSFGLLFDLRSIIARHFVDMVNATLVFFLFVLLFLVIISFSSVVFPKNLIQLTLAVSIIFFYYRGFLIYMRMLNDRPHSKLFIFSYICATELTPLTIGLVLIINSHI
;
A
#
# COMPACT_ATOMS: atom_id res chain seq x y z
N MET A 1 -17.37 -10.22 -30.39
CA MET A 1 -18.04 -9.36 -29.38
C MET A 1 -18.53 -10.13 -28.15
N ILE A 2 -19.06 -11.36 -28.29
CA ILE A 2 -19.53 -12.18 -27.14
C ILE A 2 -18.35 -12.73 -26.32
N TYR A 3 -17.30 -13.24 -26.97
CA TYR A 3 -16.10 -13.75 -26.28
C TYR A 3 -15.40 -12.70 -25.41
N THR A 4 -15.34 -11.45 -25.88
CA THR A 4 -14.76 -10.32 -25.13
C THR A 4 -15.59 -9.91 -23.91
N GLN A 5 -16.90 -10.18 -23.90
CA GLN A 5 -17.77 -9.92 -22.75
C GLN A 5 -17.63 -11.03 -21.70
N LEU A 6 -17.49 -12.29 -22.14
CA LEU A 6 -17.27 -13.45 -21.25
C LEU A 6 -15.94 -13.34 -20.50
N VAL A 7 -14.84 -13.05 -21.20
CA VAL A 7 -13.52 -12.86 -20.56
C VAL A 7 -13.53 -11.68 -19.56
N ARG A 8 -14.31 -10.62 -19.84
CA ARG A 8 -14.48 -9.50 -18.89
C ARG A 8 -15.29 -9.91 -17.66
N ALA A 9 -16.35 -10.68 -17.83
CA ALA A 9 -17.13 -11.21 -16.71
C ALA A 9 -16.27 -12.10 -15.79
N GLU A 10 -15.49 -13.02 -16.35
CA GLU A 10 -14.60 -13.89 -15.56
C GLU A 10 -13.54 -13.08 -14.79
N SER A 11 -12.93 -12.06 -15.40
CA SER A 11 -11.99 -11.19 -14.69
C SER A 11 -12.64 -10.43 -13.53
N ARG A 12 -13.87 -9.94 -13.72
CA ARG A 12 -14.61 -9.21 -12.68
C ARG A 12 -14.95 -10.12 -11.51
N ASP A 13 -15.43 -11.31 -11.79
CA ASP A 13 -15.82 -12.27 -10.77
C ASP A 13 -14.60 -12.68 -9.92
N ALA A 14 -13.41 -12.80 -10.54
CA ALA A 14 -12.17 -12.98 -9.81
C ALA A 14 -11.83 -11.81 -8.86
N PHE A 15 -11.93 -10.56 -9.33
CA PHE A 15 -11.68 -9.38 -8.49
C PHE A 15 -12.68 -9.27 -7.33
N ILE A 16 -13.96 -9.58 -7.56
CA ILE A 16 -14.98 -9.59 -6.52
C ILE A 16 -14.64 -10.64 -5.46
N VAL A 17 -14.28 -11.86 -5.86
CA VAL A 17 -13.91 -12.92 -4.91
C VAL A 17 -12.67 -12.54 -4.10
N ILE A 18 -11.62 -12.01 -4.74
CA ILE A 18 -10.42 -11.55 -4.04
C ILE A 18 -10.78 -10.45 -3.04
N ALA A 19 -11.64 -9.51 -3.42
CA ALA A 19 -12.06 -8.44 -2.53
C ALA A 19 -12.89 -8.94 -1.34
N ILE A 20 -13.77 -9.93 -1.54
CA ILE A 20 -14.51 -10.61 -0.46
C ILE A 20 -13.54 -11.28 0.50
N ILE A 21 -12.56 -12.04 0.00
CA ILE A 21 -11.53 -12.69 0.82
C ILE A 21 -10.77 -11.64 1.66
N LEU A 22 -10.40 -10.53 1.04
CA LEU A 22 -9.75 -9.40 1.70
C LEU A 22 -10.62 -8.79 2.81
N LEU A 23 -11.89 -8.50 2.54
CA LEU A 23 -12.83 -7.96 3.53
C LEU A 23 -13.08 -8.94 4.68
N CYS A 24 -13.20 -10.23 4.39
CA CYS A 24 -13.25 -11.28 5.41
C CYS A 24 -11.99 -11.27 6.27
N THR A 25 -10.81 -11.12 5.66
CA THR A 25 -9.54 -11.04 6.39
C THR A 25 -9.48 -9.81 7.29
N TYR A 26 -9.97 -8.66 6.83
CA TYR A 26 -10.13 -7.47 7.67
C TYR A 26 -11.13 -7.70 8.82
N ALA A 27 -12.27 -8.34 8.56
CA ALA A 27 -13.26 -8.68 9.59
C ALA A 27 -12.70 -9.62 10.65
N VAL A 28 -11.99 -10.68 10.24
CA VAL A 28 -11.29 -11.60 11.14
C VAL A 28 -10.22 -10.86 11.93
N SER A 29 -9.44 -9.97 11.32
CA SER A 29 -8.44 -9.18 12.03
C SER A 29 -9.03 -8.28 13.12
N ARG A 30 -10.23 -7.71 12.88
CA ARG A 30 -10.97 -6.92 13.87
C ARG A 30 -11.43 -7.78 15.04
N ALA A 31 -11.83 -9.02 14.79
CA ALA A 31 -12.27 -9.96 15.82
C ALA A 31 -11.10 -10.53 16.63
N ALA A 32 -10.00 -10.91 15.97
CA ALA A 32 -8.84 -11.53 16.60
C ALA A 32 -7.97 -10.53 17.39
N PHE A 33 -7.79 -9.30 16.87
CA PHE A 33 -6.91 -8.28 17.45
C PHE A 33 -7.60 -6.92 17.62
N PRO A 34 -8.71 -6.82 18.38
CA PRO A 34 -9.54 -5.61 18.42
C PRO A 34 -8.79 -4.35 18.89
N LYS A 35 -7.92 -4.50 19.89
CA LYS A 35 -7.11 -3.38 20.43
C LYS A 35 -6.14 -2.84 19.38
N VAL A 36 -5.36 -3.73 18.75
CA VAL A 36 -4.36 -3.37 17.72
C VAL A 36 -5.06 -2.82 16.48
N PHE A 37 -6.14 -3.47 16.03
CA PHE A 37 -6.93 -3.03 14.90
C PHE A 37 -7.47 -1.61 15.09
N SER A 38 -8.08 -1.32 16.24
CA SER A 38 -8.60 0.02 16.55
C SER A 38 -7.49 1.08 16.62
N GLY A 39 -6.30 0.67 17.06
CA GLY A 39 -5.12 1.52 17.07
C GLY A 39 -4.58 1.80 15.67
N ILE A 40 -4.55 0.81 14.78
CA ILE A 40 -3.99 0.97 13.43
C ILE A 40 -5.00 1.63 12.49
N VAL A 41 -6.26 1.19 12.50
CA VAL A 41 -7.33 1.62 11.58
C VAL A 41 -8.09 2.85 12.09
N ALA A 42 -7.35 3.78 12.72
CA ALA A 42 -7.91 5.06 13.13
C ALA A 42 -7.70 6.10 12.01
N PRO A 43 -8.76 6.64 11.37
CA PRO A 43 -8.63 7.64 10.30
C PRO A 43 -7.94 8.92 10.80
N ASN A 44 -8.05 9.22 12.10
CA ASN A 44 -7.34 10.30 12.75
C ASN A 44 -5.81 10.16 12.63
N LYS A 45 -5.26 8.96 12.39
CA LYS A 45 -3.83 8.75 12.12
C LYS A 45 -3.44 9.03 10.67
N LEU A 46 -4.37 9.15 9.73
CA LEU A 46 -4.04 9.61 8.37
C LEU A 46 -3.95 11.13 8.28
N PHE A 47 -4.66 11.86 9.15
CA PHE A 47 -4.70 13.34 9.10
C PHE A 47 -4.07 13.99 10.34
N GLY A 48 -3.71 13.19 11.35
CA GLY A 48 -3.14 13.67 12.60
C GLY A 48 -1.64 13.94 12.50
N PHE A 49 -1.27 15.22 12.66
CA PHE A 49 0.12 15.69 12.78
C PHE A 49 0.69 15.56 14.21
N ARG A 50 -0.16 15.33 15.21
CA ARG A 50 0.28 15.17 16.60
C ARG A 50 0.75 13.75 16.85
N VAL A 51 1.93 13.66 17.45
CA VAL A 51 2.46 12.44 18.04
C VAL A 51 1.60 12.13 19.27
N ARG A 52 0.83 11.03 19.21
CA ARG A 52 0.19 10.48 20.42
C ARG A 52 1.22 9.60 21.12
N GLU A 53 1.50 9.89 22.38
CA GLU A 53 2.38 9.11 23.26
C GLU A 53 1.79 7.71 23.60
N ASP A 54 0.59 7.40 23.10
CA ASP A 54 -0.23 6.22 23.46
C ASP A 54 0.29 4.85 22.96
N LEU A 55 1.51 4.76 22.43
CA LEU A 55 2.20 3.47 22.27
C LEU A 55 3.50 3.50 23.05
N GLY A 56 3.35 3.40 24.38
CA GLY A 56 4.45 3.25 25.32
C GLY A 56 5.40 2.13 24.91
N SER A 57 6.69 2.48 24.86
CA SER A 57 7.92 1.66 24.98
C SER A 57 8.05 0.28 24.31
N ASN A 58 7.06 -0.22 23.56
CA ASN A 58 6.99 -1.59 23.05
C ASN A 58 6.47 -1.67 21.61
N LEU A 59 6.69 -0.63 20.80
CA LEU A 59 6.58 -0.71 19.34
C LEU A 59 7.71 -1.59 18.80
N ARG A 60 7.58 -2.92 18.96
CA ARG A 60 8.46 -3.89 18.33
C ARG A 60 7.98 -4.06 16.89
N PRO A 61 8.72 -3.55 15.87
CA PRO A 61 8.31 -3.70 14.46
C PRO A 61 8.19 -5.17 14.04
N PHE A 62 8.81 -6.09 14.79
CA PHE A 62 8.76 -7.54 14.61
C PHE A 62 7.82 -8.27 15.59
N SER A 63 6.86 -7.57 16.22
CA SER A 63 5.77 -8.27 16.90
C SER A 63 4.96 -9.09 15.89
N SER A 64 4.48 -10.27 16.29
CA SER A 64 3.63 -11.13 15.44
C SER A 64 2.42 -10.39 14.89
N GLU A 65 1.81 -9.52 15.70
CA GLU A 65 0.69 -8.66 15.33
C GLU A 65 1.08 -7.68 14.21
N HIS A 66 2.22 -7.00 14.35
CA HIS A 66 2.70 -6.06 13.35
C HIS A 66 3.06 -6.76 12.04
N LEU A 67 3.71 -7.93 12.09
CA LEU A 67 4.01 -8.73 10.90
C LEU A 67 2.72 -9.14 10.16
N TYR A 68 1.67 -9.53 10.90
CA TYR A 68 0.37 -9.81 10.33
C TYR A 68 -0.24 -8.58 9.62
N PHE A 69 -0.23 -7.40 10.25
CA PHE A 69 -0.75 -6.18 9.63
C PHE A 69 0.11 -5.68 8.46
N THR A 70 1.42 -5.89 8.50
CA THR A 70 2.32 -5.64 7.36
C THR A 70 1.99 -6.54 6.18
N ALA A 71 1.77 -7.84 6.43
CA ALA A 71 1.32 -8.77 5.39
C ALA A 71 -0.05 -8.36 4.84
N LEU A 72 -1.01 -8.01 5.70
CA LEU A 72 -2.33 -7.52 5.29
C LEU A 72 -2.22 -6.25 4.43
N SER A 73 -1.32 -5.33 4.77
CA SER A 73 -1.07 -4.13 3.96
C SER A 73 -0.53 -4.49 2.57
N SER A 74 0.40 -5.42 2.48
CA SER A 74 0.97 -5.90 1.21
C SER A 74 -0.07 -6.62 0.36
N LEU A 75 -0.97 -7.36 0.99
CA LEU A 75 -2.05 -8.11 0.36
C LEU A 75 -3.18 -7.20 -0.16
N SER A 76 -3.43 -6.09 0.53
CA SER A 76 -4.32 -5.01 0.04
C SER A 76 -3.70 -4.23 -1.11
N LEU A 77 -2.39 -3.90 -1.03
CA LEU A 77 -1.66 -3.24 -2.10
C LEU A 77 -1.59 -4.11 -3.37
N SER A 78 -1.34 -5.42 -3.24
CA SER A 78 -1.27 -6.32 -4.39
C SER A 78 -2.60 -6.39 -5.15
N PHE A 79 -3.74 -6.35 -4.44
CA PHE A 79 -5.06 -6.26 -5.06
C PHE A 79 -5.22 -4.98 -5.87
N VAL A 80 -4.87 -3.82 -5.31
CA VAL A 80 -4.97 -2.54 -6.01
C VAL A 80 -4.05 -2.49 -7.22
N VAL A 81 -2.81 -2.95 -7.09
CA VAL A 81 -1.85 -3.03 -8.20
C VAL A 81 -2.40 -3.93 -9.31
N LEU A 82 -2.90 -5.13 -8.99
CA LEU A 82 -3.46 -6.05 -9.99
C LEU A 82 -4.71 -5.47 -10.67
N PHE A 83 -5.55 -4.76 -9.91
CA PHE A 83 -6.75 -4.11 -10.44
C PHE A 83 -6.38 -3.01 -11.45
N ILE A 84 -5.43 -2.14 -11.09
CA ILE A 84 -4.96 -1.08 -11.99
C ILE A 84 -4.23 -1.71 -13.19
N ALA A 85 -3.37 -2.73 -12.99
CA ALA A 85 -2.69 -3.52 -14.01
C ALA A 85 -3.66 -4.00 -15.10
N ASN A 86 -4.77 -4.62 -14.68
CA ASN A 86 -5.74 -5.15 -15.62
C ASN A 86 -6.57 -4.07 -16.32
N GLY A 87 -6.85 -2.95 -15.64
CA GLY A 87 -7.70 -1.89 -16.14
C GLY A 87 -7.02 -0.92 -17.12
N LEU A 88 -5.80 -0.47 -16.82
CA LEU A 88 -5.06 0.50 -17.64
C LEU A 88 -4.15 -0.17 -18.66
N TRP A 89 -3.47 -1.23 -18.25
CA TRP A 89 -2.31 -1.71 -19.00
C TRP A 89 -2.62 -2.85 -19.97
N ARG A 90 -3.82 -3.41 -19.95
CA ARG A 90 -4.30 -4.36 -20.97
C ARG A 90 -4.34 -3.76 -22.38
N GLU A 91 -4.47 -2.43 -22.49
CA GLU A 91 -4.50 -1.73 -23.77
C GLU A 91 -3.13 -1.22 -24.22
N ASN A 92 -2.15 -1.12 -23.31
CA ASN A 92 -0.85 -0.48 -23.54
C ASN A 92 0.31 -1.49 -23.75
N GLY A 93 0.02 -2.78 -23.96
CA GLY A 93 1.02 -3.76 -24.41
C GLY A 93 2.03 -4.25 -23.37
N LEU A 94 1.67 -4.33 -22.08
CA LEU A 94 2.53 -4.99 -21.09
C LEU A 94 2.73 -6.49 -21.36
N PRO A 95 3.79 -7.11 -20.80
CA PRO A 95 4.01 -8.55 -20.91
C PRO A 95 2.79 -9.32 -20.42
N GLU A 96 2.43 -10.39 -21.15
CA GLU A 96 1.23 -11.22 -20.96
C GLU A 96 1.07 -11.76 -19.52
N ILE A 97 2.15 -11.75 -18.73
CA ILE A 97 2.25 -12.16 -17.33
C ILE A 97 1.26 -11.43 -16.41
N PHE A 98 0.81 -10.20 -16.75
CA PHE A 98 -0.14 -9.42 -15.94
C PHE A 98 -1.58 -9.43 -16.47
N ILE A 99 -1.84 -10.11 -17.60
CA ILE A 99 -3.17 -10.17 -18.18
C ILE A 99 -3.94 -11.31 -17.50
N VAL A 100 -5.02 -10.94 -16.80
CA VAL A 100 -5.93 -11.90 -16.17
C VAL A 100 -6.84 -12.47 -17.26
N ASN A 101 -6.60 -13.72 -17.63
CA ASN A 101 -7.43 -14.46 -18.59
C ASN A 101 -8.39 -15.43 -17.91
N HIS A 102 -8.02 -15.97 -16.74
CA HIS A 102 -8.80 -16.96 -16.01
C HIS A 102 -8.82 -16.65 -14.51
N PHE A 103 -9.90 -17.07 -13.84
CA PHE A 103 -10.08 -16.92 -12.40
C PHE A 103 -8.89 -17.44 -11.57
N GLY A 104 -8.43 -18.68 -11.85
CA GLY A 104 -7.30 -19.27 -11.12
C GLY A 104 -5.99 -18.53 -11.33
N VAL A 105 -5.77 -17.98 -12.53
CA VAL A 105 -4.59 -17.16 -12.84
C VAL A 105 -4.64 -15.85 -12.07
N ALA A 106 -5.81 -15.23 -11.92
CA ALA A 106 -5.99 -14.00 -11.14
C ALA A 106 -5.55 -14.17 -9.68
N ILE A 107 -5.98 -15.27 -9.04
CA ILE A 107 -5.64 -15.57 -7.65
C ILE A 107 -4.14 -15.82 -7.50
N LEU A 108 -3.55 -16.59 -8.43
CA LEU A 108 -2.12 -16.90 -8.39
C LEU A 108 -1.27 -15.66 -8.62
N GLN A 109 -1.63 -14.81 -9.58
CA GLN A 109 -0.98 -13.51 -9.82
C GLN A 109 -1.10 -12.59 -8.61
N TRP A 110 -2.27 -12.54 -7.97
CA TRP A 110 -2.50 -11.74 -6.77
C TRP A 110 -1.63 -12.21 -5.59
N LEU A 111 -1.55 -13.52 -5.34
CA LEU A 111 -0.70 -14.10 -4.31
C LEU A 111 0.78 -13.92 -4.62
N GLY A 112 1.18 -14.08 -5.88
CA GLY A 112 2.55 -13.82 -6.34
C GLY A 112 2.96 -12.36 -6.11
N LEU A 113 2.10 -11.41 -6.50
CA LEU A 113 2.30 -9.98 -6.24
C LEU A 113 2.36 -9.67 -4.75
N PHE A 114 1.52 -10.32 -3.94
CA PHE A 114 1.58 -10.19 -2.48
C PHE A 114 2.96 -10.58 -1.94
N VAL A 115 3.52 -11.72 -2.34
CA VAL A 115 4.84 -12.16 -1.87
C VAL A 115 5.93 -11.17 -2.27
N VAL A 116 5.95 -10.72 -3.52
CA VAL A 116 6.93 -9.74 -4.03
C VAL A 116 6.84 -8.43 -3.26
N LEU A 117 5.63 -7.89 -3.10
CA LEU A 117 5.42 -6.63 -2.39
C LEU A 117 5.74 -6.75 -0.90
N ASN A 118 5.40 -7.87 -0.27
CA ASN A 118 5.72 -8.11 1.13
C ASN A 118 7.25 -8.15 1.35
N VAL A 119 8.00 -8.83 0.48
CA VAL A 119 9.47 -8.80 0.50
C VAL A 119 9.99 -7.38 0.29
N LEU A 120 9.43 -6.64 -0.66
CA LEU A 120 9.82 -5.24 -0.93
C LEU A 120 9.64 -4.33 0.30
N VAL A 121 8.58 -4.55 1.10
CA VAL A 121 8.36 -3.81 2.35
C VAL A 121 9.47 -4.08 3.37
N TYR A 122 9.95 -5.32 3.47
CA TYR A 122 11.09 -5.64 4.35
C TYR A 122 12.42 -5.12 3.81
N VAL A 123 12.64 -5.13 2.49
CA VAL A 123 13.81 -4.46 1.88
C VAL A 123 13.78 -2.97 2.20
N LYS A 124 12.60 -2.34 2.12
CA LYS A 124 12.42 -0.94 2.51
C LYS A 124 12.70 -0.72 4.01
N PHE A 125 12.31 -1.64 4.88
CA PHE A 125 12.70 -1.58 6.29
C PHE A 125 14.22 -1.59 6.48
N LEU A 126 14.95 -2.44 5.73
CA LEU A 126 16.42 -2.45 5.77
C LEU A 126 17.02 -1.11 5.32
N LEU A 127 16.44 -0.45 4.30
CA LEU A 127 16.87 0.90 3.90
C LEU A 127 16.65 1.92 5.01
N ILE A 128 15.47 1.91 5.64
CA ILE A 128 15.14 2.79 6.77
C ILE A 128 16.12 2.55 7.94
N LEU A 129 16.45 1.28 8.22
CA LEU A 129 17.42 0.90 9.25
C LEU A 129 18.82 1.45 8.92
N SER A 130 19.32 1.22 7.71
CA SER A 130 20.66 1.65 7.28
C SER A 130 20.82 3.17 7.34
N PHE A 131 19.88 3.93 6.77
CA PHE A 131 19.94 5.38 6.83
C PHE A 131 19.66 5.91 8.24
N GLY A 132 18.77 5.27 8.99
CA GLY A 132 18.50 5.65 10.38
C GLY A 132 19.72 5.49 11.29
N LEU A 133 20.55 4.47 11.05
CA LEU A 133 21.82 4.30 11.74
C LEU A 133 22.86 5.34 11.30
N LEU A 134 22.91 5.68 10.02
CA LEU A 134 23.85 6.66 9.46
C LEU A 134 23.63 8.08 10.05
N PHE A 135 22.37 8.47 10.26
CA PHE A 135 21.99 9.77 10.82
C PHE A 135 21.78 9.77 12.34
N ASP A 136 22.11 8.67 13.03
CA ASP A 136 21.90 8.46 14.47
C ASP A 136 20.44 8.65 14.96
N LEU A 137 19.47 8.28 14.14
CA LEU A 137 18.03 8.40 14.38
C LEU A 137 17.42 7.10 14.95
N ARG A 138 18.17 6.34 15.76
CA ARG A 138 17.81 4.97 16.22
C ARG A 138 16.42 4.87 16.85
N SER A 139 16.03 5.87 17.65
CA SER A 139 14.73 5.89 18.32
C SER A 139 13.54 6.07 17.36
N ILE A 140 13.79 6.58 16.15
CA ILE A 140 12.76 6.96 15.17
C ILE A 140 12.56 5.84 14.14
N ILE A 141 13.53 4.96 13.93
CA ILE A 141 13.49 3.88 12.92
C ILE A 141 12.22 3.02 13.05
N ALA A 142 11.95 2.50 14.26
CA ALA A 142 10.78 1.66 14.50
C ALA A 142 9.46 2.43 14.31
N ARG A 143 9.42 3.69 14.75
CA ARG A 143 8.24 4.56 14.61
C ARG A 143 7.96 4.89 13.15
N HIS A 144 9.00 5.22 12.38
CA HIS A 144 8.91 5.48 10.94
C HIS A 144 8.28 4.28 10.23
N PHE A 145 8.82 3.08 10.44
CA PHE A 145 8.30 1.89 9.79
C PHE A 145 6.84 1.60 10.14
N VAL A 146 6.49 1.67 11.42
CA VAL A 146 5.11 1.39 11.87
C VAL A 146 4.14 2.44 11.33
N ASP A 147 4.51 3.72 11.33
CA ASP A 147 3.67 4.78 10.76
C ASP A 147 3.50 4.62 9.25
N MET A 148 4.55 4.23 8.53
CA MET A 148 4.49 3.92 7.10
C MET A 148 3.50 2.78 6.83
N VAL A 149 3.59 1.67 7.55
CA VAL A 149 2.70 0.51 7.38
C VAL A 149 1.26 0.88 7.73
N ASN A 150 1.04 1.57 8.86
CA ASN A 150 -0.29 1.96 9.31
C ASN A 150 -0.97 2.89 8.32
N ALA A 151 -0.29 3.94 7.86
CA ALA A 151 -0.85 4.87 6.88
C ALA A 151 -1.21 4.14 5.58
N THR A 152 -0.33 3.25 5.13
CA THR A 152 -0.52 2.44 3.91
C THR A 152 -1.74 1.52 4.04
N LEU A 153 -1.88 0.81 5.16
CA LEU A 153 -3.02 -0.08 5.41
C LEU A 153 -4.35 0.67 5.40
N VAL A 154 -4.44 1.82 6.09
CA VAL A 154 -5.69 2.57 6.18
C VAL A 154 -6.08 3.16 4.82
N PHE A 155 -5.12 3.71 4.08
CA PHE A 155 -5.38 4.23 2.74
C PHE A 155 -5.86 3.13 1.79
N PHE A 156 -5.17 1.99 1.74
CA PHE A 156 -5.56 0.90 0.84
C PHE A 156 -6.86 0.21 1.28
N LEU A 157 -7.25 0.26 2.55
CA LEU A 157 -8.58 -0.13 2.97
C LEU A 157 -9.67 0.76 2.34
N PHE A 158 -9.49 2.09 2.33
CA PHE A 158 -10.42 3.00 1.68
C PHE A 158 -10.47 2.81 0.16
N VAL A 159 -9.31 2.65 -0.48
CA VAL A 159 -9.24 2.35 -1.91
C VAL A 159 -9.92 1.02 -2.22
N LEU A 160 -9.70 -0.01 -1.40
CA LEU A 160 -10.35 -1.31 -1.57
C LEU A 160 -11.87 -1.20 -1.48
N LEU A 161 -12.40 -0.51 -0.48
CA LEU A 161 -13.86 -0.29 -0.36
C LEU A 161 -14.41 0.44 -1.59
N PHE A 162 -13.71 1.46 -2.08
CA PHE A 162 -14.08 2.19 -3.30
C PHE A 162 -14.09 1.28 -4.54
N LEU A 163 -13.04 0.48 -4.73
CA LEU A 163 -12.93 -0.46 -5.87
C LEU A 163 -13.98 -1.57 -5.81
N VAL A 164 -14.34 -2.03 -4.62
CA VAL A 164 -15.42 -3.00 -4.42
C VAL A 164 -16.74 -2.42 -4.91
N ILE A 165 -17.10 -1.22 -4.47
CA ILE A 165 -18.36 -0.55 -4.88
C ILE A 165 -18.41 -0.41 -6.41
N ILE A 166 -17.31 -0.02 -7.04
CA ILE A 166 -17.23 0.09 -8.50
C ILE A 166 -17.41 -1.27 -9.18
N SER A 167 -16.75 -2.31 -8.66
CA SER A 167 -16.81 -3.68 -9.22
C SER A 167 -18.21 -4.27 -9.19
N PHE A 168 -19.02 -3.91 -8.18
CA PHE A 168 -20.44 -4.29 -8.12
C PHE A 168 -21.34 -3.44 -9.01
N SER A 169 -21.00 -2.16 -9.23
CA SER A 169 -21.84 -1.22 -9.94
C SER A 169 -21.77 -1.34 -11.47
N SER A 170 -20.62 -1.69 -12.04
CA SER A 170 -20.41 -1.63 -13.51
C SER A 170 -19.70 -2.86 -14.07
N VAL A 171 -20.17 -3.35 -15.22
CA VAL A 171 -19.57 -4.48 -15.95
C VAL A 171 -18.29 -4.06 -16.70
N VAL A 172 -18.21 -2.80 -17.12
CA VAL A 172 -17.04 -2.22 -17.78
C VAL A 172 -16.50 -1.10 -16.91
N PHE A 173 -15.24 -1.23 -16.51
CA PHE A 173 -14.57 -0.22 -15.69
C PHE A 173 -14.26 1.02 -16.54
N PRO A 174 -14.77 2.21 -16.17
CA PRO A 174 -14.45 3.42 -16.87
C PRO A 174 -12.97 3.76 -16.65
N LYS A 175 -12.23 3.94 -17.76
CA LYS A 175 -10.79 4.25 -17.74
C LYS A 175 -10.44 5.43 -16.84
N ASN A 176 -11.31 6.45 -16.84
CA ASN A 176 -11.15 7.65 -16.02
C ASN A 176 -11.05 7.33 -14.52
N LEU A 177 -11.82 6.36 -14.02
CA LEU A 177 -11.76 5.99 -12.59
C LEU A 177 -10.48 5.23 -12.25
N ILE A 178 -9.98 4.40 -13.17
CA ILE A 178 -8.73 3.67 -12.95
C ILE A 178 -7.55 4.65 -12.97
N GLN A 179 -7.54 5.61 -13.90
CA GLN A 179 -6.55 6.70 -13.93
C GLN A 179 -6.62 7.56 -12.68
N LEU A 180 -7.82 7.90 -12.21
CA LEU A 180 -8.02 8.60 -10.95
C LEU A 180 -7.45 7.81 -9.77
N THR A 181 -7.71 6.51 -9.71
CA THR A 181 -7.22 5.63 -8.63
C THR A 181 -5.69 5.57 -8.62
N LEU A 182 -5.06 5.47 -9.80
CA LEU A 182 -3.60 5.53 -9.95
C LEU A 182 -3.06 6.88 -9.49
N ALA A 183 -3.63 7.99 -9.96
CA ALA A 183 -3.20 9.34 -9.59
C ALA A 183 -3.31 9.58 -8.08
N VAL A 184 -4.44 9.21 -7.47
CA VAL A 184 -4.67 9.31 -6.03
C VAL A 184 -3.68 8.44 -5.24
N SER A 185 -3.36 7.23 -5.74
CA SER A 185 -2.36 6.36 -5.10
C SER A 185 -0.95 6.96 -5.15
N ILE A 186 -0.55 7.56 -6.26
CA ILE A 186 0.75 8.25 -6.39
C ILE A 186 0.82 9.46 -5.45
N ILE A 187 -0.21 10.31 -5.47
CA ILE A 187 -0.31 11.48 -4.58
C ILE A 187 -0.25 11.05 -3.12
N PHE A 188 -0.92 9.95 -2.77
CA PHE A 188 -0.89 9.41 -1.42
C PHE A 188 0.52 9.03 -0.96
N PHE A 189 1.34 8.43 -1.82
CA PHE A 189 2.70 8.07 -1.40
C PHE A 189 3.57 9.31 -1.10
N TYR A 190 3.43 10.40 -1.87
CA TYR A 190 4.08 11.67 -1.54
C TYR A 190 3.52 12.28 -0.25
N TYR A 191 2.20 12.28 -0.09
CA TYR A 191 1.53 12.76 1.12
C TYR A 191 1.98 11.98 2.37
N ARG A 192 2.14 10.65 2.27
CA ARG A 192 2.65 9.80 3.35
C ARG A 192 4.06 10.23 3.76
N GLY A 193 4.96 10.45 2.80
CA GLY A 193 6.32 10.94 3.09
C GLY A 193 6.29 12.28 3.82
N PHE A 194 5.43 13.21 3.38
CA PHE A 194 5.23 14.50 4.04
C PHE A 194 4.64 14.35 5.47
N LEU A 195 3.69 13.45 5.67
CA LEU A 195 3.09 13.19 6.97
C LEU A 195 4.13 12.66 7.96
N ILE A 196 4.98 11.72 7.53
CA ILE A 196 6.08 11.19 8.34
C ILE A 196 7.08 12.30 8.68
N TYR A 197 7.40 13.18 7.72
CA TYR A 197 8.25 14.36 7.95
C TYR A 197 7.70 15.26 9.05
N MET A 198 6.42 15.61 8.98
CA MET A 198 5.77 16.45 10.00
C MET A 198 5.78 15.80 11.39
N ARG A 199 5.63 14.48 11.48
CA ARG A 199 5.73 13.76 12.76
C ARG A 199 7.14 13.77 13.34
N MET A 200 8.15 13.53 12.50
CA MET A 200 9.54 13.53 12.95
C MET A 200 10.01 14.91 13.41
N LEU A 201 9.53 15.99 12.79
CA LEU A 201 9.82 17.36 13.22
C LEU A 201 9.30 17.66 14.63
N ASN A 202 8.20 17.04 15.06
CA ASN A 202 7.62 17.26 16.39
C ASN A 202 8.34 16.46 17.50
N ASP A 203 9.10 15.41 17.16
CA ASP A 203 9.69 14.48 18.14
C ASP A 203 11.12 14.85 18.60
N ARG A 204 11.88 15.70 17.87
CA ARG A 204 13.29 15.99 18.20
C ARG A 204 13.73 17.41 17.79
N PRO A 205 14.69 18.02 18.54
CA PRO A 205 15.36 19.27 18.17
C PRO A 205 16.55 19.08 17.20
N HIS A 206 16.60 18.00 16.41
CA HIS A 206 17.65 17.86 15.39
C HIS A 206 17.50 18.93 14.30
N SER A 207 18.59 19.29 13.63
CA SER A 207 18.52 20.23 12.51
C SER A 207 17.56 19.68 11.45
N LYS A 208 16.56 20.49 11.09
CA LYS A 208 15.48 20.18 10.14
C LYS A 208 16.01 19.62 8.81
N LEU A 209 17.25 19.99 8.46
CA LEU A 209 17.96 19.57 7.26
C LEU A 209 18.33 18.08 7.24
N PHE A 210 18.68 17.49 8.39
CA PHE A 210 19.00 16.06 8.49
C PHE A 210 17.76 15.19 8.32
N ILE A 211 16.64 15.60 8.94
CA ILE A 211 15.36 14.88 8.83
C ILE A 211 14.86 14.91 7.39
N PHE A 212 14.97 16.07 6.72
CA PHE A 212 14.62 16.19 5.31
C PHE A 212 15.46 15.25 4.44
N SER A 213 16.79 15.28 4.57
CA SER A 213 17.70 14.44 3.79
C SER A 213 17.44 12.94 3.99
N TYR A 214 17.16 12.53 5.23
CA TYR A 214 16.79 11.16 5.59
C TYR A 214 15.51 10.69 4.90
N ILE A 215 14.45 11.51 4.90
CA ILE A 215 13.16 11.15 4.26
C ILE A 215 13.28 11.17 2.74
N CYS A 216 14.08 12.09 2.19
CA CYS A 216 14.38 12.07 0.77
C CYS A 216 15.04 10.76 0.36
N ALA A 217 16.06 10.31 1.08
CA ALA A 217 16.77 9.06 0.78
C ALA A 217 15.89 7.80 0.94
N THR A 218 14.99 7.77 1.92
CA THR A 218 14.22 6.57 2.29
C THR A 218 12.83 6.46 1.64
N GLU A 219 12.19 7.59 1.32
CA GLU A 219 10.83 7.63 0.76
C GLU A 219 10.78 8.28 -0.63
N LEU A 220 11.26 9.52 -0.79
CA LEU A 220 11.06 10.27 -2.04
C LEU A 220 11.93 9.75 -3.19
N THR A 221 13.23 9.52 -2.96
CA THR A 221 14.16 9.09 -4.02
C THR A 221 13.78 7.73 -4.61
N PRO A 222 13.51 6.67 -3.82
CA PRO A 222 13.06 5.40 -4.38
C PRO A 222 11.74 5.53 -5.16
N LEU A 223 10.85 6.42 -4.72
CA LEU A 223 9.58 6.66 -5.37
C LEU A 223 9.73 7.40 -6.70
N THR A 224 10.55 8.46 -6.75
CA THR A 224 10.79 9.22 -7.99
C THR A 224 11.52 8.36 -9.02
N ILE A 225 12.51 7.57 -8.60
CA ILE A 225 13.19 6.61 -9.47
C ILE A 225 12.18 5.59 -10.02
N GLY A 226 11.33 5.00 -9.18
CA GLY A 226 10.31 4.05 -9.61
C GLY A 226 9.34 4.67 -10.62
N LEU A 227 8.89 5.91 -10.39
CA LEU A 227 7.97 6.61 -11.26
C LEU A 227 8.60 6.95 -12.62
N VAL A 228 9.86 7.40 -12.63
CA VAL A 228 10.61 7.66 -13.87
C VAL A 228 10.79 6.36 -14.68
N LEU A 229 11.12 5.25 -14.02
CA LEU A 229 11.24 3.96 -14.70
C LEU A 229 9.92 3.51 -15.33
N ILE A 230 8.80 3.68 -14.63
CA ILE A 230 7.47 3.35 -15.17
C ILE A 230 7.16 4.25 -16.38
N ILE A 231 7.34 5.57 -16.27
CA ILE A 231 7.09 6.49 -17.39
C ILE A 231 7.98 6.15 -18.59
N ASN A 232 9.27 5.90 -18.36
CA ASN A 232 10.21 5.63 -19.44
C ASN A 232 10.01 4.24 -20.06
N SER A 233 9.41 3.29 -19.34
CA SER A 233 9.00 1.99 -19.91
C SER A 233 7.78 2.07 -20.83
N HIS A 234 7.11 3.22 -20.88
CA HIS A 234 5.97 3.50 -21.77
C HIS A 234 6.34 4.32 -23.01
N ILE A 235 7.64 4.60 -23.23
CA ILE A 235 8.22 5.16 -24.46
C ILE A 235 8.98 4.04 -25.16
#